data_AF-A0A8T3NP54-F1
#
_entry.id   AF-A0A8T3NP54-F1
#
_cell.length_a   1.000
_cell.length_b   1.000
_cell.length_c   1.000
_cell.angle_alpha   90.00
_cell.angle_beta   90.00
_cell.angle_gamma   90.00
#
_symmetry.space_group_name_H-M   'P 1'
#
loop_
_entity.id
_entity.type
_entity.pdbx_description
1 polymer ?
#
loop_
_entity_poly.entity_id
_entity_poly.type
_entity_poly.pdbx_seq_one_letter_code
_entity_poly.pdbx_strand_id
1 'polypeptide(L)'
;MLNYLAHGSGGIPSPAAVEKWGEAYPQNPTGTGPYKLDTFNPGTELVLARNGDFFKGAPPLDKLRFRVAPEVGARIAALETGEADVVNDVPPEEAQRLEKGRGTKILRKPGLRTFWMEFNLNLDLFKDKQVRQALNHAVDKESIVNNLFLGYGSVLDSPAAKTIQGHASVGSYAYDPAKAMQMLDGAGWRVGGGGVREKDGKKLQFTLNTAEGEYPKDIQVVEAVQADLKAVGCGVEIWKVEAASRWSFLRLPIAEAKGEMISFGFNPSNGDLGYHLSAVFRGNKDPAKAPAVWNLMWYENEQVDRLLDQAQETADQTRRYQLLGDAQKLIWDDAPVIWLYAPDLLTGIRDTVQNVHVWPTVFTIVREASKG
;
A
#
# COMPACT_ATOMS: atom_id res chain seq x y z
N MET A 1 -11.06 -18.51 -3.87
CA MET A 1 -10.27 -19.52 -3.12
C MET A 1 -8.83 -19.67 -3.64
N LEU A 2 -8.59 -19.77 -4.96
CA LEU A 2 -7.25 -19.98 -5.52
C LEU A 2 -6.20 -18.93 -5.10
N ASN A 3 -6.54 -17.63 -5.12
CA ASN A 3 -5.61 -16.57 -4.70
C ASN A 3 -5.17 -16.69 -3.22
N TYR A 4 -6.03 -17.26 -2.34
CA TYR A 4 -5.65 -17.53 -0.96
C TYR A 4 -4.66 -18.69 -0.85
N LEU A 5 -4.83 -19.75 -1.65
CA LEU A 5 -3.89 -20.88 -1.69
C LEU A 5 -2.57 -20.53 -2.38
N ALA A 6 -2.58 -19.57 -3.30
CA ALA A 6 -1.39 -19.06 -3.98
C ALA A 6 -0.61 -18.01 -3.15
N HIS A 7 -1.16 -17.52 -2.05
CA HIS A 7 -0.49 -16.59 -1.15
C HIS A 7 0.70 -17.26 -0.44
N GLY A 8 1.72 -16.49 -0.04
CA GLY A 8 2.90 -17.03 0.64
C GLY A 8 2.60 -17.79 1.94
N SER A 9 1.49 -17.47 2.62
CA SER A 9 1.02 -18.21 3.79
C SER A 9 0.38 -19.57 3.47
N GLY A 10 0.15 -19.89 2.20
CA GLY A 10 -0.34 -21.19 1.72
C GLY A 10 0.75 -22.24 1.57
N GLY A 11 1.98 -21.96 2.01
CA GLY A 11 3.08 -22.92 1.99
C GLY A 11 2.76 -24.21 2.76
N ILE A 12 3.25 -25.35 2.27
CA ILE A 12 2.97 -26.67 2.85
C ILE A 12 4.09 -27.04 3.83
N PRO A 13 3.85 -26.99 5.16
CA PRO A 13 4.85 -27.39 6.15
C PRO A 13 5.01 -28.92 6.19
N SER A 14 6.19 -29.40 6.61
CA SER A 14 6.37 -30.82 6.93
C SER A 14 5.64 -31.17 8.23
N PRO A 15 4.68 -32.11 8.23
CA PRO A 15 3.95 -32.50 9.45
C PRO A 15 4.89 -33.00 10.55
N ALA A 16 5.90 -33.81 10.19
CA ALA A 16 6.88 -34.32 11.14
C ALA A 16 7.73 -33.21 11.77
N ALA A 17 8.06 -32.16 11.01
CA ALA A 17 8.79 -31.01 11.55
C ALA A 17 7.91 -30.15 12.46
N VAL A 18 6.64 -29.97 12.11
CA VAL A 18 5.66 -29.27 12.98
C VAL A 18 5.49 -30.02 14.30
N GLU A 19 5.35 -31.34 14.26
CA GLU A 19 5.26 -32.19 15.45
C GLU A 19 6.54 -32.12 16.30
N LYS A 20 7.71 -32.21 15.65
CA LYS A 20 9.01 -32.15 16.34
C LYS A 20 9.27 -30.81 17.02
N TRP A 21 8.97 -29.71 16.35
CA TRP A 21 9.38 -28.37 16.81
C TRP A 21 8.28 -27.60 17.55
N GLY A 22 7.00 -27.96 17.38
CA GLY A 22 5.88 -27.27 18.01
C GLY A 22 5.95 -25.74 17.80
N GLU A 23 5.92 -24.99 18.90
CA GLU A 23 6.01 -23.52 18.89
C GLU A 23 7.32 -22.97 18.32
N ALA A 24 8.39 -23.78 18.29
CA ALA A 24 9.68 -23.41 17.72
C ALA A 24 9.77 -23.63 16.20
N TYR A 25 8.71 -24.15 15.56
CA TYR A 25 8.67 -24.37 14.10
C TYR A 25 8.97 -23.10 13.27
N PRO A 26 8.50 -21.88 13.63
CA PRO A 26 8.84 -20.67 12.89
C PRO A 26 10.35 -20.37 12.84
N GLN A 27 11.12 -20.88 13.80
CA GLN A 27 12.60 -20.76 13.82
C GLN A 27 13.29 -21.93 13.12
N ASN A 28 12.56 -23.00 12.80
CA ASN A 28 13.05 -24.23 12.17
C ASN A 28 12.16 -24.66 10.98
N PRO A 29 11.78 -23.74 10.06
CA PRO A 29 10.85 -24.05 8.99
C PRO A 29 11.37 -25.17 8.09
N THR A 30 10.52 -26.16 7.82
CA THR A 30 10.86 -27.30 6.97
C THR A 30 9.75 -27.53 5.94
N GLY A 31 10.09 -27.39 4.66
CA GLY A 31 9.15 -27.54 3.55
C GLY A 31 9.80 -28.21 2.34
N THR A 32 9.15 -28.11 1.18
CA THR A 32 9.57 -28.77 -0.07
C THR A 32 10.32 -27.86 -1.03
N GLY A 33 10.74 -26.69 -0.55
CA GLY A 33 11.32 -25.61 -1.38
C GLY A 33 12.71 -25.90 -1.95
N PRO A 34 13.18 -25.04 -2.88
CA PRO A 34 14.49 -25.17 -3.51
C PRO A 34 15.67 -24.93 -2.57
N TYR A 35 15.46 -24.28 -1.42
CA TYR A 35 16.51 -24.07 -0.41
C TYR A 35 16.02 -24.53 0.97
N LYS A 36 16.96 -25.03 1.78
CA LYS A 36 16.78 -25.47 3.17
C LYS A 36 17.32 -24.39 4.11
N LEU A 37 16.73 -24.25 5.29
CA LEU A 37 17.29 -23.38 6.33
C LEU A 37 18.69 -23.87 6.73
N ASP A 38 19.68 -22.98 6.70
CA ASP A 38 21.05 -23.23 7.20
C ASP A 38 21.23 -22.51 8.53
N THR A 39 20.94 -21.22 8.59
CA THR A 39 21.01 -20.42 9.83
C THR A 39 19.95 -19.33 9.83
N PHE A 40 19.35 -19.07 10.99
CA PHE A 40 18.44 -17.93 11.15
C PHE A 40 18.76 -17.20 12.46
N ASN A 41 19.27 -15.98 12.32
CA ASN A 41 19.57 -15.05 13.39
C ASN A 41 18.60 -13.86 13.28
N PRO A 42 17.47 -13.87 14.03
CA PRO A 42 16.44 -12.84 13.92
C PRO A 42 17.02 -11.42 14.03
N GLY A 43 16.55 -10.53 13.15
CA GLY A 43 17.01 -9.14 13.08
C GLY A 43 18.41 -8.93 12.49
N THR A 44 19.15 -9.99 12.17
CA THR A 44 20.51 -9.89 11.62
C THR A 44 20.63 -10.57 10.26
N GLU A 45 20.37 -11.87 10.19
CA GLU A 45 20.67 -12.67 9.00
C GLU A 45 19.81 -13.94 8.88
N LEU A 46 19.45 -14.29 7.65
CA LEU A 46 18.90 -15.59 7.26
C LEU A 46 19.79 -16.18 6.16
N VAL A 47 20.27 -17.40 6.38
CA VAL A 47 21.04 -18.17 5.40
C VAL A 47 20.23 -19.41 5.01
N LEU A 48 20.06 -19.61 3.71
CA LEU A 48 19.44 -20.80 3.13
C LEU A 48 20.47 -21.53 2.27
N ALA A 49 20.58 -22.85 2.44
CA ALA A 49 21.45 -23.72 1.65
C ALA A 49 20.67 -24.44 0.54
N ARG A 50 21.34 -24.74 -0.57
CA ARG A 50 20.78 -25.47 -1.72
C ARG A 50 20.09 -26.76 -1.28
N ASN A 51 18.85 -26.98 -1.72
CA ASN A 51 18.20 -28.29 -1.66
C ASN A 51 18.58 -29.10 -2.92
N GLY A 52 19.60 -29.95 -2.81
CA GLY A 52 20.01 -30.84 -3.91
C GLY A 52 18.90 -31.80 -4.36
N ASP A 53 17.98 -32.15 -3.46
CA ASP A 53 16.88 -33.09 -3.68
C ASP A 53 15.58 -32.39 -4.12
N PHE A 54 15.65 -31.13 -4.54
CA PHE A 54 14.47 -30.39 -4.95
C PHE A 54 13.82 -31.07 -6.16
N PHE A 55 12.53 -31.38 -6.06
CA PHE A 55 11.81 -32.19 -7.05
C PHE A 55 11.72 -31.57 -8.45
N LYS A 56 12.03 -30.27 -8.63
CA LYS A 56 12.13 -29.61 -9.93
C LYS A 56 13.58 -29.41 -10.43
N GLY A 57 14.54 -30.06 -9.79
CA GLY A 57 15.97 -29.91 -10.04
C GLY A 57 16.63 -28.91 -9.10
N ALA A 58 17.86 -29.18 -8.68
CA ALA A 58 18.58 -28.33 -7.73
C ALA A 58 18.69 -26.87 -8.23
N PRO A 59 18.44 -25.85 -7.39
CA PRO A 59 18.58 -24.46 -7.81
C PRO A 59 20.05 -24.13 -8.07
N PRO A 60 20.36 -23.07 -8.84
CA PRO A 60 21.70 -22.81 -9.35
C PRO A 60 22.72 -22.38 -8.28
N LEU A 61 22.30 -21.71 -7.21
CA LEU A 61 23.18 -21.17 -6.16
C LEU A 61 23.33 -22.13 -4.98
N ASP A 62 24.51 -22.14 -4.36
CA ASP A 62 24.77 -22.96 -3.16
C ASP A 62 24.12 -22.40 -1.90
N LYS A 63 24.09 -21.07 -1.78
CA LYS A 63 23.51 -20.37 -0.64
C LYS A 63 22.79 -19.10 -1.08
N LEU A 64 21.73 -18.77 -0.34
CA LEU A 64 21.12 -17.44 -0.31
C LEU A 64 21.34 -16.85 1.07
N ARG A 65 21.85 -15.62 1.14
CA ARG A 65 22.11 -14.90 2.39
C ARG A 65 21.33 -13.59 2.39
N PHE A 66 20.36 -13.48 3.28
CA PHE A 66 19.56 -12.28 3.49
C PHE A 66 20.08 -11.57 4.73
N ARG A 67 20.52 -10.33 4.60
CA ARG A 67 21.05 -9.52 5.70
C ARG A 67 20.14 -8.33 5.94
N VAL A 68 19.91 -8.00 7.21
CA VAL A 68 19.15 -6.82 7.60
C VAL A 68 20.09 -5.61 7.54
N ALA A 69 19.73 -4.62 6.75
CA ALA A 69 20.47 -3.37 6.61
C ALA A 69 19.45 -2.21 6.53
N PRO A 70 19.06 -1.61 7.67
CA PRO A 70 18.05 -0.56 7.71
C PRO A 70 18.45 0.68 6.90
N GLU A 71 19.75 0.97 6.86
CA GLU A 71 20.28 2.20 6.29
C GLU A 71 20.40 2.10 4.78
N VAL A 72 19.68 2.96 4.06
CA VAL A 72 19.68 3.03 2.59
C VAL A 72 21.10 3.11 2.05
N GLY A 73 21.91 4.06 2.55
CA GLY A 73 23.28 4.26 2.06
C GLY A 73 24.15 3.01 2.19
N ALA A 74 23.98 2.23 3.28
CA ALA A 74 24.71 0.98 3.48
C ALA A 74 24.28 -0.09 2.46
N ARG A 75 22.97 -0.21 2.18
CA ARG A 75 22.47 -1.13 1.13
C ARG A 75 23.05 -0.77 -0.24
N ILE A 76 22.99 0.51 -0.60
CA ILE A 76 23.45 1.00 -1.90
C ILE A 76 24.97 0.79 -2.05
N ALA A 77 25.76 1.14 -1.04
CA ALA A 77 27.21 0.91 -1.06
C ALA A 77 27.55 -0.58 -1.20
N ALA A 78 26.83 -1.45 -0.46
CA ALA A 78 27.03 -2.90 -0.54
C ALA A 78 26.73 -3.45 -1.95
N LEU A 79 25.72 -2.91 -2.64
CA LEU A 79 25.42 -3.29 -4.03
C LEU A 79 26.57 -2.89 -4.98
N GLU A 80 27.07 -1.67 -4.85
CA GLU A 80 28.11 -1.12 -5.72
C GLU A 80 29.46 -1.81 -5.52
N THR A 81 29.84 -2.12 -4.28
CA THR A 81 31.09 -2.84 -3.96
C THR A 81 31.01 -4.34 -4.26
N GLY A 82 29.81 -4.87 -4.52
CA GLY A 82 29.57 -6.30 -4.71
C GLY A 82 29.50 -7.12 -3.43
N GLU A 83 29.43 -6.45 -2.28
CA GLU A 83 29.12 -7.11 -1.01
C GLU A 83 27.67 -7.64 -0.99
N ALA A 84 26.75 -6.97 -1.68
CA ALA A 84 25.37 -7.41 -1.90
C ALA A 84 25.09 -7.56 -3.40
N ASP A 85 24.30 -8.57 -3.74
CA ASP A 85 23.88 -8.88 -5.11
C ASP A 85 22.54 -8.25 -5.49
N VAL A 86 21.67 -8.09 -4.48
CA VAL A 86 20.29 -7.63 -4.59
C VAL A 86 19.98 -6.78 -3.36
N VAL A 87 19.34 -5.62 -3.57
CA VAL A 87 18.86 -4.73 -2.50
C VAL A 87 17.43 -4.29 -2.79
N ASN A 88 16.57 -4.41 -1.79
CA ASN A 88 15.17 -3.98 -1.86
C ASN A 88 15.03 -2.52 -1.39
N ASP A 89 13.86 -1.94 -1.65
CA ASP A 89 13.45 -0.62 -1.17
C ASP A 89 14.49 0.46 -1.54
N VAL A 90 14.90 0.46 -2.81
CA VAL A 90 15.78 1.49 -3.37
C VAL A 90 14.97 2.78 -3.55
N PRO A 91 15.36 3.90 -2.92
CA PRO A 91 14.65 5.16 -3.12
C PRO A 91 14.74 5.65 -4.57
N PRO A 92 13.74 6.41 -5.05
CA PRO A 92 13.70 6.98 -6.41
C PRO A 92 15.00 7.66 -6.86
N GLU A 93 15.61 8.46 -5.99
CA GLU A 93 16.83 9.22 -6.27
C GLU A 93 18.02 8.27 -6.53
N GLU A 94 18.15 7.24 -5.70
CA GLU A 94 19.20 6.22 -5.85
C GLU A 94 18.92 5.31 -7.03
N ALA A 95 17.66 5.03 -7.35
CA ALA A 95 17.30 4.26 -8.54
C ALA A 95 17.78 4.97 -9.82
N GLN A 96 17.49 6.27 -9.98
CA GLN A 96 17.99 7.04 -11.13
C GLN A 96 19.52 7.08 -11.20
N ARG A 97 20.20 7.10 -10.04
CA ARG A 97 21.67 7.09 -9.97
C ARG A 97 22.24 5.74 -10.39
N LEU A 98 21.68 4.65 -9.86
CA LEU A 98 22.10 3.27 -10.16
C LEU A 98 21.80 2.88 -11.61
N GLU A 99 20.70 3.35 -12.20
CA GLU A 99 20.39 3.16 -13.63
C GLU A 99 21.42 3.80 -14.55
N LYS A 100 22.04 4.91 -14.13
CA LYS A 100 23.12 5.61 -14.87
C LYS A 100 24.52 5.05 -14.55
N GLY A 101 24.64 4.25 -13.49
CA GLY A 101 25.88 3.65 -13.03
C GLY A 101 26.35 2.49 -13.92
N ARG A 102 27.47 1.87 -13.54
CA ARG A 102 27.99 0.65 -14.20
C ARG A 102 28.00 -0.50 -13.20
N GLY A 103 27.62 -1.69 -13.63
CA GLY A 103 27.67 -2.90 -12.79
C GLY A 103 26.41 -3.15 -11.96
N THR A 104 25.40 -2.29 -12.07
CA THR A 104 24.11 -2.39 -11.38
C THR A 104 22.96 -2.08 -12.33
N LYS A 105 21.79 -2.66 -12.05
CA LYS A 105 20.50 -2.39 -12.70
C LYS A 105 19.41 -2.18 -11.65
N ILE A 106 18.37 -1.46 -12.05
CA ILE A 106 17.11 -1.39 -11.30
C ILE A 106 16.08 -2.30 -11.96
N LEU A 107 15.54 -3.23 -11.17
CA LEU A 107 14.31 -3.93 -11.49
C LEU A 107 13.14 -3.07 -11.01
N ARG A 108 12.43 -2.48 -11.97
CA ARG A 108 11.22 -1.67 -11.75
C ARG A 108 9.98 -2.53 -11.96
N LYS A 109 9.06 -2.53 -10.99
CA LYS A 109 7.77 -3.22 -11.10
C LYS A 109 6.64 -2.35 -10.57
N PRO A 110 5.58 -2.05 -11.34
CA PRO A 110 4.39 -1.42 -10.79
C PRO A 110 3.81 -2.21 -9.62
N GLY A 111 3.67 -1.54 -8.47
CA GLY A 111 3.16 -2.13 -7.24
C GLY A 111 1.64 -2.19 -7.19
N LEU A 112 1.10 -3.14 -6.40
CA LEU A 112 -0.32 -3.19 -6.07
C LEU A 112 -0.68 -2.40 -4.83
N ARG A 113 0.31 -1.92 -4.06
CA ARG A 113 0.08 -1.06 -2.92
C ARG A 113 -0.41 0.29 -3.40
N THR A 114 -1.51 0.74 -2.83
CA THR A 114 -2.12 2.05 -3.10
C THR A 114 -2.08 2.90 -1.83
N PHE A 115 -1.97 4.21 -2.00
CA PHE A 115 -1.91 5.20 -0.92
C PHE A 115 -3.01 6.25 -1.08
N TRP A 116 -3.55 6.71 0.05
CA TRP A 116 -4.62 7.69 0.13
C TRP A 116 -4.69 8.36 1.50
N MET A 117 -5.60 9.34 1.64
CA MET A 117 -5.98 9.94 2.93
C MET A 117 -7.43 9.60 3.25
N GLU A 118 -7.64 8.79 4.27
CA GLU A 118 -8.97 8.35 4.72
C GLU A 118 -9.69 9.47 5.45
N PHE A 119 -10.97 9.68 5.13
CA PHE A 119 -11.86 10.53 5.92
C PHE A 119 -12.56 9.68 6.98
N ASN A 120 -12.68 10.19 8.21
CA ASN A 120 -13.62 9.61 9.17
C ASN A 120 -15.06 10.06 8.81
N LEU A 121 -15.82 9.17 8.17
CA LEU A 121 -17.15 9.48 7.64
C LEU A 121 -18.25 9.57 8.70
N ASN A 122 -17.95 9.25 9.96
CA ASN A 122 -18.87 9.52 11.07
C ASN A 122 -18.91 10.99 11.47
N LEU A 123 -17.90 11.78 11.07
CA LEU A 123 -17.84 13.20 11.37
C LEU A 123 -18.67 14.01 10.40
N ASP A 124 -19.48 14.94 10.93
CA ASP A 124 -20.32 15.83 10.13
C ASP A 124 -19.54 16.57 9.03
N LEU A 125 -18.26 16.86 9.29
CA LEU A 125 -17.34 17.52 8.38
C LEU A 125 -17.22 16.82 7.03
N PHE A 126 -17.25 15.48 7.02
CA PHE A 126 -17.01 14.66 5.84
C PHE A 126 -18.26 13.89 5.38
N LYS A 127 -19.44 14.13 5.97
CA LYS A 127 -20.69 13.48 5.54
C LYS A 127 -21.09 13.86 4.12
N ASP A 128 -20.88 15.12 3.75
CA ASP A 128 -21.21 15.62 2.42
C ASP A 128 -20.21 15.10 1.37
N LYS A 129 -20.73 14.30 0.43
CA LYS A 129 -19.95 13.75 -0.69
C LYS A 129 -19.32 14.86 -1.55
N GLN A 130 -20.00 15.98 -1.75
CA GLN A 130 -19.46 17.08 -2.55
C GLN A 130 -18.21 17.70 -1.93
N VAL A 131 -18.16 17.75 -0.59
CA VAL A 131 -16.95 18.19 0.14
C VAL A 131 -15.80 17.23 -0.14
N ARG A 132 -16.01 15.91 0.03
CA ARG A 132 -14.96 14.91 -0.20
C ARG A 132 -14.44 14.90 -1.64
N GLN A 133 -15.34 15.05 -2.61
CA GLN A 133 -14.97 15.19 -4.03
C GLN A 133 -14.21 16.49 -4.31
N ALA A 134 -14.60 17.61 -3.67
CA ALA A 134 -13.87 18.87 -3.77
C ALA A 134 -12.44 18.74 -3.24
N LEU A 135 -12.25 18.10 -2.08
CA LEU A 135 -10.92 17.88 -1.50
C LEU A 135 -10.06 16.97 -2.37
N ASN A 136 -10.66 16.02 -3.09
CA ASN A 136 -9.94 15.25 -4.10
C ASN A 136 -9.45 16.13 -5.26
N HIS A 137 -10.26 17.07 -5.75
CA HIS A 137 -9.83 18.03 -6.79
C HIS A 137 -8.78 19.04 -6.30
N ALA A 138 -8.71 19.28 -4.98
CA ALA A 138 -7.77 20.22 -4.40
C ALA A 138 -6.31 19.72 -4.41
N VAL A 139 -6.06 18.41 -4.51
CA VAL A 139 -4.73 17.81 -4.32
C VAL A 139 -4.05 17.45 -5.65
N ASP A 140 -2.83 17.93 -5.85
CA ASP A 140 -1.99 17.67 -7.03
C ASP A 140 -1.25 16.33 -6.90
N LYS A 141 -1.95 15.26 -7.27
CA LYS A 141 -1.46 13.88 -7.22
C LYS A 141 -0.30 13.65 -8.20
N GLU A 142 -0.31 14.33 -9.33
CA GLU A 142 0.75 14.23 -10.34
C GLU A 142 2.03 14.90 -9.84
N SER A 143 1.93 16.07 -9.21
CA SER A 143 3.08 16.72 -8.56
C SER A 143 3.67 15.85 -7.47
N ILE A 144 2.85 15.19 -6.64
CA ILE A 144 3.34 14.22 -5.62
C ILE A 144 4.16 13.10 -6.29
N VAL A 145 3.61 12.44 -7.32
CA VAL A 145 4.31 11.33 -8.02
C VAL A 145 5.59 11.81 -8.72
N ASN A 146 5.54 12.97 -9.39
CA ASN A 146 6.67 13.46 -10.17
C ASN A 146 7.78 14.06 -9.31
N ASN A 147 7.43 14.79 -8.25
CA ASN A 147 8.41 15.51 -7.43
C ASN A 147 8.94 14.70 -6.26
N LEU A 148 8.11 13.86 -5.61
CA LEU A 148 8.53 13.04 -4.47
C LEU A 148 9.00 11.65 -4.88
N PHE A 149 8.41 11.09 -5.94
CA PHE A 149 8.72 9.74 -6.42
C PHE A 149 9.45 9.73 -7.77
N LEU A 150 9.77 10.90 -8.35
CA LEU A 150 10.52 11.03 -9.60
C LEU A 150 9.94 10.21 -10.77
N GLY A 151 8.60 10.05 -10.79
CA GLY A 151 7.89 9.28 -11.82
C GLY A 151 7.89 7.76 -11.61
N TYR A 152 8.41 7.26 -10.48
CA TYR A 152 8.33 5.84 -10.07
C TYR A 152 7.02 5.55 -9.33
N GLY A 153 5.92 5.75 -10.04
CA GLY A 153 4.59 5.46 -9.55
C GLY A 153 3.53 5.94 -10.54
N SER A 154 2.27 5.77 -10.17
CA SER A 154 1.15 6.24 -10.98
C SER A 154 0.03 6.76 -10.11
N VAL A 155 -0.63 7.83 -10.58
CA VAL A 155 -1.87 8.33 -9.97
C VAL A 155 -3.00 7.32 -10.15
N LEU A 156 -3.79 7.14 -9.10
CA LEU A 156 -4.96 6.26 -9.11
C LEU A 156 -6.08 6.84 -9.98
N ASP A 157 -6.73 5.99 -10.75
CA ASP A 157 -7.95 6.26 -11.53
C ASP A 157 -9.11 5.31 -11.16
N SER A 158 -8.91 4.61 -10.04
CA SER A 158 -9.79 3.63 -9.45
C SER A 158 -9.40 3.38 -7.99
N PRO A 159 -10.26 2.80 -7.14
CA PRO A 159 -9.94 2.43 -5.75
C PRO A 159 -8.88 1.32 -5.60
N ALA A 160 -8.11 1.02 -6.65
CA ALA A 160 -7.07 0.01 -6.68
C ALA A 160 -5.99 0.37 -7.71
N ALA A 161 -4.81 -0.26 -7.60
CA ALA A 161 -3.70 -0.04 -8.53
C ALA A 161 -4.03 -0.50 -9.95
N LYS A 162 -3.58 0.24 -10.98
CA LYS A 162 -3.85 -0.04 -12.40
C LYS A 162 -3.43 -1.43 -12.87
N THR A 163 -2.43 -2.03 -12.22
CA THR A 163 -1.91 -3.34 -12.59
C THR A 163 -2.57 -4.52 -11.88
N ILE A 164 -3.55 -4.28 -11.01
CA ILE A 164 -4.31 -5.37 -10.39
C ILE A 164 -5.28 -5.99 -11.40
N GLN A 165 -5.41 -7.31 -11.38
CA GLN A 165 -6.31 -8.00 -12.31
C GLN A 165 -7.78 -7.67 -11.95
N GLY A 166 -8.55 -7.24 -12.96
CA GLY A 166 -9.93 -6.78 -12.77
C GLY A 166 -10.08 -5.28 -12.49
N HIS A 167 -8.97 -4.51 -12.53
CA HIS A 167 -9.02 -3.05 -12.52
C HIS A 167 -10.00 -2.55 -13.59
N ALA A 168 -10.85 -1.60 -13.18
CA ALA A 168 -11.64 -0.79 -14.08
C ALA A 168 -11.27 0.67 -13.83
N SER A 169 -10.86 1.39 -14.88
CA SER A 169 -10.69 2.84 -14.81
C SER A 169 -12.07 3.48 -14.66
N VAL A 170 -12.30 4.21 -13.57
CA VAL A 170 -13.61 4.78 -13.21
C VAL A 170 -13.62 6.31 -13.18
N GLY A 171 -12.50 6.93 -13.55
CA GLY A 171 -12.37 8.37 -13.76
C GLY A 171 -11.14 8.94 -13.08
N SER A 172 -11.04 10.27 -13.08
CA SER A 172 -9.97 10.97 -12.37
C SER A 172 -10.53 12.16 -11.60
N TYR A 173 -9.93 12.43 -10.44
CA TYR A 173 -10.06 13.71 -9.76
C TYR A 173 -8.86 14.57 -10.17
N ALA A 174 -8.93 15.14 -11.37
CA ALA A 174 -7.89 16.04 -11.88
C ALA A 174 -7.65 17.20 -10.91
N TYR A 175 -6.39 17.63 -10.78
CA TYR A 175 -6.03 18.78 -9.95
C TYR A 175 -6.68 20.05 -10.51
N ASP A 176 -7.61 20.59 -9.74
CA ASP A 176 -8.36 21.80 -10.07
C ASP A 176 -8.80 22.51 -8.77
N PRO A 177 -7.91 23.30 -8.16
CA PRO A 177 -8.23 24.06 -6.95
C PRO A 177 -9.40 25.02 -7.12
N ALA A 178 -9.59 25.57 -8.33
CA ALA A 178 -10.70 26.48 -8.61
C ALA A 178 -12.04 25.74 -8.55
N LYS A 179 -12.14 24.57 -9.16
CA LYS A 179 -13.31 23.69 -9.06
C LYS A 179 -13.54 23.24 -7.62
N ALA A 180 -12.48 22.87 -6.89
CA ALA A 180 -12.59 22.50 -5.48
C ALA A 180 -13.21 23.64 -4.65
N MET A 181 -12.72 24.87 -4.81
CA MET A 181 -13.30 26.05 -4.15
C MET A 181 -14.77 26.28 -4.52
N GLN A 182 -15.12 26.16 -5.80
CA GLN A 182 -16.51 26.30 -6.26
C GLN A 182 -17.44 25.23 -5.66
N MET A 183 -16.98 23.98 -5.58
CA MET A 183 -17.74 22.89 -4.97
C MET A 183 -17.92 23.11 -3.47
N LEU A 184 -16.88 23.58 -2.77
CA LEU A 184 -16.97 23.95 -1.36
C LEU A 184 -17.96 25.10 -1.13
N ASP A 185 -17.92 26.13 -1.98
CA ASP A 185 -18.89 27.25 -1.93
C ASP A 185 -20.33 26.76 -2.16
N GLY A 186 -20.53 25.87 -3.12
CA GLY A 186 -21.83 25.24 -3.42
C GLY A 186 -22.35 24.38 -2.27
N ALA A 187 -21.46 23.71 -1.54
CA ALA A 187 -21.77 22.98 -0.32
C ALA A 187 -21.98 23.88 0.92
N GLY A 188 -21.86 25.21 0.77
CA GLY A 188 -22.10 26.20 1.81
C GLY A 188 -20.88 26.57 2.66
N TRP A 189 -19.69 26.06 2.34
CA TRP A 189 -18.44 26.40 3.02
C TRP A 189 -17.87 27.69 2.45
N ARG A 190 -17.98 28.80 3.18
CA ARG A 190 -17.51 30.11 2.76
C ARG A 190 -16.18 30.45 3.39
N VAL A 191 -15.33 31.21 2.71
CA VAL A 191 -14.05 31.65 3.29
C VAL A 191 -14.32 32.52 4.52
N GLY A 192 -13.89 32.04 5.68
CA GLY A 192 -14.04 32.72 6.97
C GLY A 192 -12.83 33.59 7.33
N GLY A 193 -12.84 34.11 8.56
CA GLY A 193 -11.73 34.88 9.11
C GLY A 193 -10.45 34.04 9.22
N GLY A 194 -9.33 34.55 8.70
CA GLY A 194 -8.05 33.85 8.70
C GLY A 194 -7.85 32.84 7.57
N GLY A 195 -8.74 32.85 6.56
CA GLY A 195 -8.58 32.05 5.33
C GLY A 195 -9.08 30.61 5.41
N VAL A 196 -9.56 30.17 6.58
CA VAL A 196 -10.21 28.86 6.76
C VAL A 196 -11.70 28.99 6.48
N ARG A 197 -12.28 28.05 5.74
CA ARG A 197 -13.70 28.04 5.40
C ARG A 197 -14.58 27.71 6.60
N GLU A 198 -15.79 28.27 6.62
CA GLU A 198 -16.77 28.13 7.68
C GLU A 198 -18.17 27.81 7.10
N LYS A 199 -18.93 26.97 7.82
CA LYS A 199 -20.33 26.63 7.55
C LYS A 199 -21.03 26.37 8.88
N ASP A 200 -22.17 27.02 9.11
CA ASP A 200 -23.00 26.84 10.32
C ASP A 200 -22.21 26.97 11.64
N GLY A 201 -21.26 27.91 11.69
CA GLY A 201 -20.39 28.15 12.85
C GLY A 201 -19.28 27.11 13.06
N LYS A 202 -19.14 26.13 12.17
CA LYS A 202 -18.04 25.15 12.16
C LYS A 202 -16.98 25.55 11.14
N LYS A 203 -15.70 25.38 11.48
CA LYS A 203 -14.57 25.55 10.55
C LYS A 203 -14.31 24.26 9.78
N LEU A 204 -13.90 24.38 8.52
CA LEU A 204 -13.38 23.26 7.71
C LEU A 204 -11.95 22.97 8.15
N GLN A 205 -11.82 22.50 9.39
CA GLN A 205 -10.55 22.30 10.07
C GLN A 205 -10.53 20.92 10.75
N PHE A 206 -9.40 20.21 10.62
CA PHE A 206 -9.27 18.82 11.05
C PHE A 206 -7.81 18.43 11.25
N THR A 207 -7.57 17.35 12.00
CA THR A 207 -6.25 16.73 12.10
C THR A 207 -6.07 15.63 11.06
N LEU A 208 -4.85 15.52 10.53
CA LEU A 208 -4.42 14.47 9.62
C LEU A 208 -3.35 13.62 10.31
N ASN A 209 -3.74 12.42 10.72
CA ASN A 209 -2.85 11.44 11.32
C ASN A 209 -1.95 10.84 10.25
N THR A 210 -0.65 10.81 10.52
CA THR A 210 0.33 10.12 9.67
C THR A 210 1.37 9.38 10.49
N ALA A 211 1.96 8.36 9.87
CA ALA A 211 3.10 7.69 10.44
C ALA A 211 4.37 8.50 10.22
N GLU A 212 5.34 8.33 11.11
CA GLU A 212 6.72 8.74 10.87
C GLU A 212 7.59 7.47 10.76
N GLY A 213 8.08 7.20 9.54
CA GLY A 213 8.96 6.07 9.24
C GLY A 213 8.26 4.78 8.83
N GLU A 214 6.95 4.78 8.56
CA GLU A 214 6.21 3.58 8.12
C GLU A 214 6.28 3.40 6.60
N TYR A 215 6.23 4.49 5.86
CA TYR A 215 6.25 4.48 4.39
C TYR A 215 7.31 5.43 3.83
N PRO A 216 7.86 5.14 2.64
CA PRO A 216 8.74 6.09 1.97
C PRO A 216 8.04 7.44 1.76
N LYS A 217 8.69 8.51 2.24
CA LYS A 217 8.23 9.90 2.10
C LYS A 217 6.88 10.19 2.78
N ASP A 218 6.48 9.41 3.80
CA ASP A 218 5.19 9.57 4.49
C ASP A 218 4.88 11.01 4.92
N ILE A 219 5.83 11.67 5.61
CA ILE A 219 5.67 13.05 6.06
C ILE A 219 5.58 14.02 4.87
N GLN A 220 6.46 13.90 3.87
CA GLN A 220 6.50 14.82 2.74
C GLN A 220 5.22 14.75 1.88
N VAL A 221 4.65 13.55 1.72
CA VAL A 221 3.37 13.36 1.01
C VAL A 221 2.24 14.06 1.77
N VAL A 222 2.18 13.92 3.08
CA VAL A 222 1.15 14.54 3.92
C VAL A 222 1.30 16.06 3.98
N GLU A 223 2.53 16.59 4.02
CA GLU A 223 2.80 18.03 3.94
C GLU A 223 2.38 18.62 2.59
N ALA A 224 2.60 17.91 1.48
CA ALA A 224 2.11 18.32 0.16
C ALA A 224 0.57 18.38 0.12
N VAL A 225 -0.11 17.35 0.63
CA VAL A 225 -1.58 17.34 0.75
C VAL A 225 -2.08 18.46 1.65
N GLN A 226 -1.44 18.71 2.80
CA GLN A 226 -1.79 19.81 3.70
C GLN A 226 -1.70 21.17 2.99
N ALA A 227 -0.63 21.41 2.23
CA ALA A 227 -0.42 22.66 1.52
C ALA A 227 -1.53 22.91 0.47
N ASP A 228 -1.87 21.89 -0.30
CA ASP A 228 -2.95 21.92 -1.29
C ASP A 228 -4.33 22.16 -0.67
N LEU A 229 -4.65 21.46 0.42
CA LEU A 229 -5.90 21.64 1.15
C LEU A 229 -6.00 23.04 1.78
N LYS A 230 -4.88 23.57 2.28
CA LYS A 230 -4.80 24.94 2.80
C LYS A 230 -5.08 25.99 1.71
N ALA A 231 -4.58 25.77 0.48
CA ALA A 231 -4.80 26.68 -0.63
C ALA A 231 -6.29 26.84 -1.01
N VAL A 232 -7.12 25.81 -0.76
CA VAL A 232 -8.57 25.88 -0.96
C VAL A 232 -9.34 26.26 0.32
N GLY A 233 -8.65 26.65 1.39
CA GLY A 233 -9.23 27.15 2.63
C GLY A 233 -9.58 26.09 3.67
N CYS A 234 -8.91 24.93 3.68
CA CYS A 234 -9.01 23.95 4.76
C CYS A 234 -7.91 24.17 5.80
N GLY A 235 -8.25 24.12 7.09
CA GLY A 235 -7.26 24.07 8.17
C GLY A 235 -6.85 22.62 8.43
N VAL A 236 -5.59 22.27 8.22
CA VAL A 236 -5.12 20.89 8.46
C VAL A 236 -3.96 20.92 9.44
N GLU A 237 -4.10 20.20 10.56
CA GLU A 237 -3.03 19.98 11.52
C GLU A 237 -2.46 18.58 11.35
N ILE A 238 -1.16 18.45 11.07
CA ILE A 238 -0.52 17.14 10.93
C ILE A 238 -0.21 16.58 12.31
N TRP A 239 -0.79 15.42 12.60
CA TRP A 239 -0.51 14.66 13.80
C TRP A 239 0.37 13.46 13.47
N LYS A 240 1.66 13.57 13.77
CA LYS A 240 2.64 12.50 13.55
C LYS A 240 2.57 11.48 14.68
N VAL A 241 2.56 10.20 14.32
CA VAL A 241 2.61 9.07 15.25
C VAL A 241 3.75 8.15 14.85
N GLU A 242 4.57 7.76 15.83
CA GLU A 242 5.65 6.79 15.61
C GLU A 242 5.07 5.45 15.09
N ALA A 243 5.68 4.90 14.03
CA ALA A 243 5.17 3.73 13.32
C ALA A 243 4.85 2.53 14.23
N ALA A 244 5.67 2.27 15.25
CA ALA A 244 5.49 1.15 16.17
C ALA A 244 4.19 1.25 17.01
N SER A 245 3.72 2.46 17.29
CA SER A 245 2.53 2.71 18.12
C SER A 245 1.25 2.89 17.31
N ARG A 246 1.39 3.11 16.00
CA ARG A 246 0.27 3.50 15.13
C ARG A 246 -0.74 2.39 14.89
N TRP A 247 -0.28 1.14 14.72
CA TRP A 247 -1.16 0.02 14.39
C TRP A 247 -2.21 -0.29 15.46
N SER A 248 -1.83 -0.25 16.74
CA SER A 248 -2.75 -0.44 17.86
C SER A 248 -3.83 0.63 17.91
N PHE A 249 -3.46 1.85 17.50
CA PHE A 249 -4.34 3.00 17.47
C PHE A 249 -5.35 2.94 16.30
N LEU A 250 -4.94 2.50 15.11
CA LEU A 250 -5.81 2.41 13.93
C LEU A 250 -6.92 1.36 14.08
N ARG A 251 -6.75 0.36 14.95
CA ARG A 251 -7.70 -0.75 15.12
C ARG A 251 -8.58 -0.60 16.37
N LEU A 252 -8.81 0.62 16.82
CA LEU A 252 -9.76 0.91 17.90
C LEU A 252 -11.21 0.93 17.40
N PRO A 253 -12.20 0.62 18.25
CA PRO A 253 -13.62 0.89 17.96
C PRO A 253 -13.87 2.37 17.64
N ILE A 254 -14.93 2.70 16.90
CA ILE A 254 -15.17 4.09 16.46
C ILE A 254 -15.21 5.09 17.62
N ALA A 255 -15.78 4.68 18.76
CA ALA A 255 -15.90 5.54 19.94
C ALA A 255 -14.54 5.98 20.52
N GLU A 256 -13.47 5.26 20.19
CA GLU A 256 -12.10 5.51 20.65
C GLU A 256 -11.15 5.90 19.50
N ALA A 257 -11.64 5.86 18.26
CA ALA A 257 -10.87 6.26 17.09
C ALA A 257 -10.49 7.74 17.20
N LYS A 258 -9.24 8.06 16.88
CA LYS A 258 -8.70 9.42 16.88
C LYS A 258 -8.34 9.86 15.46
N GLY A 259 -8.23 11.16 15.27
CA GLY A 259 -7.96 11.72 13.95
C GLY A 259 -9.20 11.76 13.07
N GLU A 260 -9.41 12.91 12.46
CA GLU A 260 -10.49 13.12 11.51
C GLU A 260 -10.09 12.66 10.10
N MET A 261 -8.79 12.66 9.80
CA MET A 261 -8.21 12.01 8.62
C MET A 261 -6.98 11.16 8.95
N ILE A 262 -6.72 10.13 8.16
CA ILE A 262 -5.63 9.18 8.36
C ILE A 262 -4.91 8.91 7.02
N SER A 263 -3.59 9.06 6.94
CA SER A 263 -2.82 8.63 5.77
C SER A 263 -2.63 7.11 5.78
N PHE A 264 -3.09 6.38 4.77
CA PHE A 264 -2.99 4.92 4.80
C PHE A 264 -2.55 4.34 3.46
N GLY A 265 -1.93 3.17 3.52
CA GLY A 265 -1.45 2.45 2.34
C GLY A 265 -1.71 0.96 2.44
N PHE A 266 -2.54 0.41 1.55
CA PHE A 266 -2.90 -0.99 1.58
C PHE A 266 -2.33 -1.77 0.39
N ASN A 267 -1.71 -2.91 0.67
CA ASN A 267 -1.23 -3.86 -0.34
C ASN A 267 -2.05 -5.15 -0.27
N PRO A 268 -2.79 -5.54 -1.32
CA PRO A 268 -3.47 -6.83 -1.36
C PRO A 268 -2.42 -7.93 -1.59
N SER A 269 -1.92 -8.53 -0.51
CA SER A 269 -0.77 -9.45 -0.56
C SER A 269 -1.01 -10.72 -1.40
N ASN A 270 -2.29 -11.08 -1.62
CA ASN A 270 -2.71 -12.18 -2.50
C ASN A 270 -2.99 -11.75 -3.95
N GLY A 271 -2.81 -10.48 -4.29
CA GLY A 271 -3.02 -9.91 -5.63
C GLY A 271 -4.48 -9.85 -6.08
N ASP A 272 -5.45 -10.12 -5.20
CA ASP A 272 -6.86 -10.17 -5.57
C ASP A 272 -7.60 -8.84 -5.34
N LEU A 273 -8.27 -8.34 -6.38
CA LEU A 273 -9.05 -7.10 -6.30
C LEU A 273 -10.25 -7.22 -5.34
N GLY A 274 -10.94 -8.35 -5.32
CA GLY A 274 -12.08 -8.55 -4.41
C GLY A 274 -11.62 -8.46 -2.95
N TYR A 275 -10.48 -9.07 -2.62
CA TYR A 275 -9.84 -8.92 -1.32
C TYR A 275 -9.42 -7.46 -1.04
N HIS A 276 -8.82 -6.76 -2.01
CA HIS A 276 -8.47 -5.34 -1.86
C HIS A 276 -9.68 -4.50 -1.47
N LEU A 277 -10.75 -4.57 -2.27
CA LEU A 277 -11.95 -3.77 -2.03
C LEU A 277 -12.65 -4.17 -0.74
N SER A 278 -12.71 -5.47 -0.43
CA SER A 278 -13.36 -5.95 0.80
C SER A 278 -12.58 -5.57 2.06
N ALA A 279 -11.25 -5.58 2.01
CA ALA A 279 -10.42 -5.23 3.16
C ALA A 279 -10.55 -3.74 3.52
N VAL A 280 -10.74 -2.87 2.53
CA VAL A 280 -10.70 -1.41 2.73
C VAL A 280 -12.10 -0.79 2.76
N PHE A 281 -13.06 -1.27 1.96
CA PHE A 281 -14.34 -0.59 1.72
C PHE A 281 -15.58 -1.40 2.12
N ARG A 282 -15.43 -2.64 2.61
CA ARG A 282 -16.59 -3.36 3.15
C ARG A 282 -17.07 -2.69 4.43
N GLY A 283 -18.39 -2.52 4.56
CA GLY A 283 -18.99 -1.90 5.75
C GLY A 283 -18.63 -2.60 7.05
N ASN A 284 -18.30 -1.80 8.08
CA ASN A 284 -18.11 -2.32 9.43
C ASN A 284 -19.47 -2.76 10.00
N LYS A 285 -19.55 -3.97 10.57
CA LYS A 285 -20.85 -4.54 11.02
C LYS A 285 -21.21 -4.19 12.46
N ASP A 286 -20.23 -3.81 13.27
CA ASP A 286 -20.40 -3.58 14.71
C ASP A 286 -19.53 -2.39 15.16
N PRO A 287 -20.14 -1.24 15.51
CA PRO A 287 -19.40 -0.06 15.97
C PRO A 287 -18.72 -0.24 17.32
N ALA A 288 -19.10 -1.25 18.11
CA ALA A 288 -18.43 -1.58 19.36
C ALA A 288 -17.14 -2.39 19.16
N LYS A 289 -16.82 -2.79 17.92
CA LYS A 289 -15.63 -3.57 17.58
C LYS A 289 -14.67 -2.76 16.73
N ALA A 290 -13.43 -3.22 16.72
CA ALA A 290 -12.43 -2.77 15.74
C ALA A 290 -12.96 -2.94 14.31
N PRO A 291 -12.55 -2.08 13.36
CA PRO A 291 -12.86 -2.26 11.95
C PRO A 291 -12.54 -3.69 11.48
N ALA A 292 -13.41 -4.24 10.63
CA ALA A 292 -13.35 -5.66 10.25
C ALA A 292 -11.99 -6.04 9.65
N VAL A 293 -11.42 -5.14 8.83
CA VAL A 293 -10.04 -5.24 8.36
C VAL A 293 -9.36 -3.86 8.39
N TRP A 294 -9.55 -3.03 7.36
CA TRP A 294 -8.89 -1.71 7.21
C TRP A 294 -9.84 -0.60 6.74
N ASN A 295 -11.15 -0.77 6.92
CA ASN A 295 -12.10 0.33 6.74
C ASN A 295 -12.06 1.27 7.95
N LEU A 296 -11.00 2.09 8.04
CA LEU A 296 -10.83 3.07 9.13
C LEU A 296 -11.67 4.32 8.90
N MET A 297 -12.17 4.50 7.68
CA MET A 297 -13.12 5.54 7.27
C MET A 297 -14.50 5.39 7.91
N TRP A 298 -14.86 4.17 8.30
CA TRP A 298 -16.25 3.78 8.61
C TRP A 298 -17.20 4.03 7.43
N TYR A 299 -16.70 3.75 6.22
CA TYR A 299 -17.49 3.79 5.01
C TYR A 299 -18.53 2.67 5.01
N GLU A 300 -19.77 3.01 4.63
CA GLU A 300 -20.88 2.08 4.51
C GLU A 300 -21.63 2.36 3.21
N ASN A 301 -21.74 1.33 2.37
CA ASN A 301 -22.59 1.36 1.19
C ASN A 301 -23.09 -0.07 0.92
N GLU A 302 -24.38 -0.30 1.15
CA GLU A 302 -24.96 -1.64 1.02
C GLU A 302 -24.86 -2.19 -0.40
N GLN A 303 -24.88 -1.33 -1.42
CA GLN A 303 -24.73 -1.78 -2.81
C GLN A 303 -23.32 -2.27 -3.07
N VAL A 304 -22.30 -1.60 -2.53
CA VAL A 304 -20.92 -2.07 -2.58
C VAL A 304 -20.78 -3.41 -1.86
N ASP A 305 -21.30 -3.54 -0.64
CA ASP A 305 -21.28 -4.80 0.11
C ASP A 305 -21.92 -5.95 -0.70
N ARG A 306 -23.10 -5.72 -1.30
CA ARG A 306 -23.78 -6.72 -2.15
C ARG A 306 -22.97 -7.11 -3.38
N LEU A 307 -22.34 -6.15 -4.05
CA LEU A 307 -21.49 -6.43 -5.22
C LEU A 307 -20.26 -7.25 -4.84
N LEU A 308 -19.65 -6.97 -3.68
CA LEU A 308 -18.52 -7.72 -3.16
C LEU A 308 -18.91 -9.16 -2.79
N ASP A 309 -20.07 -9.35 -2.14
CA ASP A 309 -20.61 -10.67 -1.81
C ASP A 309 -20.87 -11.50 -3.08
N GLN A 310 -21.58 -10.92 -4.05
CA GLN A 310 -21.85 -11.58 -5.33
C GLN A 310 -20.55 -11.93 -6.07
N ALA A 311 -19.56 -11.03 -6.08
CA ALA A 311 -18.26 -11.28 -6.72
C ALA A 311 -17.46 -12.40 -6.04
N GLN A 312 -17.65 -12.60 -4.73
CA GLN A 312 -17.02 -13.69 -3.97
C GLN A 312 -17.67 -15.05 -4.27
N GLU A 313 -18.97 -15.08 -4.50
CA GLU A 313 -19.75 -16.29 -4.83
C GLU A 313 -19.68 -16.68 -6.32
N THR A 314 -19.22 -15.76 -7.18
CA THR A 314 -19.17 -15.97 -8.63
C THR A 314 -17.92 -16.73 -9.07
N ALA A 315 -18.10 -17.88 -9.73
CA ALA A 315 -17.02 -18.65 -10.36
C ALA A 315 -16.67 -18.16 -11.78
N ASP A 316 -17.58 -17.50 -12.49
CA ASP A 316 -17.33 -16.92 -13.81
C ASP A 316 -16.47 -15.65 -13.67
N GLN A 317 -15.24 -15.70 -14.21
CA GLN A 317 -14.28 -14.61 -14.02
C GLN A 317 -14.72 -13.30 -14.68
N THR A 318 -15.40 -13.36 -15.82
CA THR A 318 -15.87 -12.17 -16.54
C THR A 318 -16.96 -11.46 -15.74
N ARG A 319 -17.94 -12.22 -15.25
CA ARG A 319 -19.02 -11.71 -14.39
C ARG A 319 -18.46 -11.18 -13.08
N ARG A 320 -17.47 -11.87 -12.49
CA ARG A 320 -16.76 -11.39 -11.30
C ARG A 320 -16.12 -10.02 -11.53
N TYR A 321 -15.43 -9.82 -12.66
CA TYR A 321 -14.84 -8.52 -12.98
C TYR A 321 -15.86 -7.42 -13.25
N GLN A 322 -17.00 -7.74 -13.85
CA GLN A 322 -18.09 -6.76 -13.99
C GLN A 322 -18.59 -6.28 -12.62
N LEU A 323 -18.87 -7.21 -11.70
CA LEU A 323 -19.33 -6.89 -10.35
C LEU A 323 -18.30 -6.03 -9.58
N LEU A 324 -17.02 -6.39 -9.67
CA LEU A 324 -15.94 -5.61 -9.06
C LEU A 324 -15.72 -4.26 -9.75
N GLY A 325 -15.98 -4.15 -11.06
CA GLY A 325 -16.00 -2.90 -11.82
C GLY A 325 -17.09 -1.94 -11.32
N ASP A 326 -18.30 -2.45 -11.12
CA ASP A 326 -19.41 -1.68 -10.57
C ASP A 326 -19.12 -1.20 -9.15
N ALA A 327 -18.48 -2.04 -8.32
CA ALA A 327 -18.07 -1.67 -6.97
C ALA A 327 -17.00 -0.56 -6.99
N GLN A 328 -15.97 -0.66 -7.84
CA GLN A 328 -14.95 0.38 -8.02
C GLN A 328 -15.59 1.73 -8.38
N LYS A 329 -16.60 1.74 -9.26
CA LYS A 329 -17.28 2.96 -9.69
C LYS A 329 -18.02 3.65 -8.54
N LEU A 330 -18.76 2.88 -7.73
CA LEU A 330 -19.49 3.43 -6.59
C LEU A 330 -18.54 3.98 -5.53
N ILE A 331 -17.52 3.22 -5.15
CA ILE A 331 -16.52 3.64 -4.15
C ILE A 331 -15.79 4.91 -4.63
N TRP A 332 -15.42 4.96 -5.91
CA TRP A 332 -14.74 6.13 -6.47
C TRP A 332 -15.60 7.39 -6.45
N ASP A 333 -16.87 7.27 -6.84
CA ASP A 333 -17.84 8.39 -6.81
C ASP A 333 -18.12 8.83 -5.37
N ASP A 334 -18.27 7.89 -4.42
CA ASP A 334 -18.46 8.18 -3.01
C ASP A 334 -17.27 8.91 -2.37
N ALA A 335 -16.08 8.81 -2.95
CA ALA A 335 -14.86 9.49 -2.49
C ALA A 335 -14.63 9.39 -0.97
N PRO A 336 -14.61 8.18 -0.38
CA PRO A 336 -14.40 8.01 1.07
C PRO A 336 -12.96 8.34 1.50
N VAL A 337 -12.07 8.60 0.54
CA VAL A 337 -10.68 9.01 0.73
C VAL A 337 -10.29 10.10 -0.26
N ILE A 338 -9.17 10.79 -0.02
CA ILE A 338 -8.40 11.47 -1.07
C ILE A 338 -7.49 10.43 -1.73
N TRP A 339 -7.79 10.06 -2.97
CA TRP A 339 -7.00 9.10 -3.74
C TRP A 339 -5.65 9.70 -4.12
N LEU A 340 -4.54 8.97 -3.97
CA LEU A 340 -3.21 9.49 -4.35
C LEU A 340 -2.57 8.65 -5.45
N TYR A 341 -1.79 7.63 -5.09
CA TYR A 341 -0.92 6.94 -6.03
C TYR A 341 -0.69 5.47 -5.66
N ALA A 342 -0.15 4.71 -6.62
CA ALA A 342 0.52 3.44 -6.40
C ALA A 342 2.01 3.61 -6.78
N PRO A 343 2.97 3.41 -5.86
CA PRO A 343 4.39 3.51 -6.19
C PRO A 343 4.86 2.27 -6.95
N ASP A 344 5.94 2.45 -7.72
CA ASP A 344 6.67 1.32 -8.26
C ASP A 344 7.57 0.70 -7.18
N LEU A 345 7.78 -0.62 -7.28
CA LEU A 345 8.74 -1.37 -6.51
C LEU A 345 10.08 -1.31 -7.24
N LEU A 346 11.12 -0.84 -6.53
CA LEU A 346 12.46 -0.64 -7.06
C LEU A 346 13.44 -1.53 -6.31
N THR A 347 14.00 -2.51 -7.02
CA THR A 347 15.00 -3.43 -6.51
C THR A 347 16.29 -3.25 -7.28
N GLY A 348 17.38 -2.92 -6.58
CA GLY A 348 18.71 -2.85 -7.17
C GLY A 348 19.31 -4.25 -7.27
N ILE A 349 19.90 -4.57 -8.41
CA ILE A 349 20.64 -5.82 -8.63
C ILE A 349 21.99 -5.54 -9.27
N ARG A 350 22.96 -6.42 -9.03
CA ARG A 350 24.19 -6.43 -9.84
C ARG A 350 23.93 -6.96 -11.23
N ASP A 351 24.68 -6.44 -12.21
CA ASP A 351 24.55 -6.85 -13.62
C ASP A 351 24.87 -8.32 -13.88
N THR A 352 25.68 -8.90 -13.01
CA THR A 352 26.09 -10.31 -13.01
C THR A 352 25.00 -11.25 -12.49
N VAL A 353 23.92 -10.70 -11.90
CA VAL A 353 22.84 -11.47 -11.29
C VAL A 353 21.65 -11.53 -12.25
N GLN A 354 21.12 -12.73 -12.45
CA GLN A 354 19.98 -13.00 -13.34
C GLN A 354 18.86 -13.73 -12.59
N ASN A 355 17.67 -13.80 -13.19
CA ASN A 355 16.50 -14.53 -12.65
C ASN A 355 16.05 -14.07 -11.24
N VAL A 356 16.18 -12.77 -10.99
CA VAL A 356 15.56 -12.10 -9.84
C VAL A 356 14.25 -11.49 -10.31
N HIS A 357 13.16 -11.76 -9.60
CA HIS A 357 11.82 -11.32 -10.00
C HIS A 357 11.19 -10.45 -8.92
N VAL A 358 10.77 -9.24 -9.27
CA VAL A 358 9.96 -8.40 -8.38
C VAL A 358 8.49 -8.66 -8.66
N TRP A 359 7.78 -9.16 -7.66
CA TRP A 359 6.33 -9.35 -7.72
C TRP A 359 5.62 -8.07 -7.31
N PRO A 360 4.47 -7.74 -7.92
CA PRO A 360 3.79 -6.48 -7.67
C PRO A 360 3.17 -6.42 -6.25
N THR A 361 3.15 -7.53 -5.52
CA THR A 361 2.71 -7.67 -4.13
C THR A 361 3.82 -7.42 -3.10
N VAL A 362 4.86 -6.67 -3.45
CA VAL A 362 6.02 -6.24 -2.62
C VAL A 362 7.13 -7.26 -2.37
N PHE A 363 7.14 -8.42 -3.04
CA PHE A 363 8.16 -9.44 -2.84
C PHE A 363 9.22 -9.46 -3.95
N THR A 364 10.50 -9.45 -3.56
CA THR A 364 11.62 -9.80 -4.45
C THR A 364 11.94 -11.29 -4.30
N ILE A 365 11.79 -12.04 -5.39
CA ILE A 365 11.98 -13.48 -5.46
C ILE A 365 13.34 -13.80 -6.06
N VAL A 366 14.16 -14.52 -5.28
CA VAL A 366 15.55 -14.89 -5.63
C VAL A 366 15.77 -16.40 -5.71
N ARG A 367 14.71 -17.21 -5.65
CA ARG A 367 14.84 -18.68 -5.59
C ARG A 367 15.38 -19.30 -6.88
N GLU A 368 15.26 -18.60 -8.00
CA GLU A 368 15.79 -19.01 -9.31
C GLU A 368 17.01 -18.18 -9.71
N ALA A 369 17.46 -17.26 -8.83
CA ALA A 369 18.54 -16.34 -9.13
C ALA A 369 19.83 -17.09 -9.43
N SER A 370 20.60 -16.58 -10.40
CA SER A 370 21.90 -17.15 -10.79
C SER A 370 22.93 -16.04 -10.95
N LYS A 371 24.22 -16.41 -10.93
CA LYS A 371 25.33 -15.49 -11.15
C LYS A 371 26.17 -15.97 -12.33
N GLY A 372 26.47 -15.03 -13.24
CA GLY A 372 27.34 -15.24 -14.40
C GLY A 372 28.79 -14.82 -14.16
#